data_AF-A0A534ZQG7-F1
#
_entry.id   AF-A0A534ZQG7-F1
#
_cell.length_a   1.000
_cell.length_b   1.000
_cell.length_c   1.000
_cell.angle_alpha   90.00
_cell.angle_beta   90.00
_cell.angle_gamma   90.00
#
_symmetry.space_group_name_H-M   'P 1'
#
loop_
_entity.id
_entity.type
_entity.pdbx_description
1 polymer ?
#
loop_
_entity_poly.entity_id
_entity_poly.type
_entity_poly.pdbx_seq_one_letter_code
_entity_poly.pdbx_strand_id
1 'polypeptide(L)'
;YQMHWASYQARPDATAAVHTHAPIATAFGITNQSFPPINTDAIFLADTKIVPWYMPGSKELADAVGEALKASRGAILQCHGLMTVGKTMRDAATRAMMLEETARILLYCRQFGGELTLIPSEWVERLAAFATFV
;
A
#
# COMPACT_ATOMS: atom_id res chain seq x y z
N TYR A 1 -18.71 -1.58 -1.46
CA TYR A 1 -18.95 -0.16 -1.09
C TYR A 1 -18.61 0.13 0.38
N GLN A 2 -18.95 -0.72 1.35
CA GLN A 2 -18.68 -0.48 2.78
C GLN A 2 -17.20 -0.16 3.08
N MET A 3 -16.28 -0.87 2.43
CA MET A 3 -14.84 -0.58 2.52
C MET A 3 -14.47 0.83 2.08
N HIS A 4 -15.06 1.35 0.99
CA HIS A 4 -14.85 2.73 0.56
C HIS A 4 -15.43 3.72 1.58
N TRP A 5 -16.62 3.44 2.11
CA TRP A 5 -17.25 4.26 3.15
C TRP A 5 -16.37 4.35 4.40
N ALA A 6 -15.91 3.21 4.94
CA ALA A 6 -15.02 3.17 6.09
C ALA A 6 -13.69 3.88 5.83
N SER A 7 -13.18 3.80 4.59
CA SER A 7 -11.96 4.51 4.18
C SER A 7 -12.13 6.04 4.25
N TYR A 8 -13.25 6.58 3.77
CA TYR A 8 -13.54 8.01 3.87
C TYR A 8 -13.80 8.46 5.32
N GLN A 9 -14.43 7.62 6.15
CA GLN A 9 -14.60 7.91 7.58
C GLN A 9 -13.27 7.94 8.32
N ALA A 10 -12.35 7.01 8.03
CA ALA A 10 -11.03 6.95 8.65
C ALA A 10 -10.12 8.11 8.22
N ARG A 11 -10.30 8.62 7.00
CA ARG A 11 -9.50 9.69 6.42
C ARG A 11 -10.38 10.79 5.81
N PRO A 12 -10.83 11.75 6.64
CA PRO A 12 -11.66 12.86 6.18
C PRO A 12 -11.00 13.76 5.13
N ASP A 13 -9.67 13.72 5.02
CA ASP A 13 -8.90 14.44 4.01
C ASP A 13 -8.86 13.72 2.64
N ALA A 14 -9.32 12.46 2.57
CA ALA A 14 -9.39 11.72 1.32
C ALA A 14 -10.70 12.01 0.58
N THR A 15 -10.60 12.30 -0.71
CA THR A 15 -11.76 12.50 -1.60
C THR A 15 -11.86 11.45 -2.70
N ALA A 16 -10.85 10.60 -2.82
CA ALA A 16 -10.84 9.48 -3.74
C ALA A 16 -10.28 8.22 -3.08
N ALA A 17 -10.76 7.08 -3.55
CA ALA A 17 -10.33 5.77 -3.10
C ALA A 17 -10.28 4.80 -4.28
N VAL A 18 -9.24 3.96 -4.31
CA VAL A 18 -9.00 2.96 -5.37
C VAL A 18 -8.81 1.60 -4.72
N HIS A 19 -9.67 0.66 -5.11
CA HIS A 19 -9.55 -0.76 -4.79
C HIS A 19 -9.26 -1.54 -6.08
N THR A 20 -8.25 -2.40 -6.06
CA THR A 20 -7.90 -3.26 -7.18
C THR A 20 -7.42 -4.62 -6.69
N HIS A 21 -7.43 -5.61 -7.59
CA HIS A 21 -6.80 -6.92 -7.39
C HIS A 21 -5.52 -6.99 -8.23
N ALA A 22 -4.67 -5.97 -8.10
CA ALA A 22 -3.41 -5.89 -8.85
C ALA A 22 -2.57 -7.16 -8.57
N PRO A 23 -2.21 -7.96 -9.59
CA PRO A 23 -1.76 -9.33 -9.38
C PRO A 23 -0.51 -9.45 -8.52
N ILE A 24 0.48 -8.57 -8.73
CA ILE A 24 1.76 -8.69 -8.05
C ILE A 24 1.67 -8.16 -6.62
N ALA A 25 1.00 -7.04 -6.39
CA ALA A 25 0.70 -6.56 -5.05
C ALA A 25 -0.17 -7.56 -4.25
N THR A 26 -1.08 -8.28 -4.91
CA THR A 26 -1.87 -9.34 -4.27
C THR A 26 -0.98 -10.51 -3.86
N ALA A 27 -0.10 -10.99 -4.75
CA ALA A 27 0.87 -12.04 -4.44
C ALA A 27 1.84 -11.63 -3.31
N PHE A 28 2.23 -10.35 -3.29
CA PHE A 28 3.05 -9.74 -2.25
C PHE A 28 2.36 -9.82 -0.87
N GLY A 29 1.06 -9.50 -0.82
CA GLY A 29 0.25 -9.64 0.39
C GLY A 29 0.08 -11.09 0.84
N ILE A 30 -0.21 -12.00 -0.09
CA ILE A 30 -0.36 -13.45 0.18
C ILE A 30 0.92 -14.02 0.81
N THR A 31 2.08 -13.55 0.36
CA THR A 31 3.38 -14.02 0.87
C THR A 31 3.91 -13.19 2.04
N ASN A 32 3.08 -12.31 2.62
CA ASN A 32 3.37 -11.51 3.81
C ASN A 32 4.68 -10.70 3.72
N GLN A 33 4.89 -10.03 2.59
CA GLN A 33 6.10 -9.25 2.32
C GLN A 33 6.01 -7.83 2.84
N SER A 34 7.16 -7.19 3.04
CA SER A 34 7.31 -5.78 3.38
C SER A 34 8.09 -5.03 2.30
N PHE A 35 7.94 -3.72 2.21
CA PHE A 35 8.69 -2.87 1.27
C PHE A 35 10.01 -2.39 1.90
N PRO A 36 11.15 -3.07 1.65
CA PRO A 36 12.45 -2.53 2.05
C PRO A 36 12.77 -1.27 1.23
N PRO A 37 13.65 -0.38 1.71
CA PRO A 37 13.99 0.88 1.02
C PRO A 37 14.91 0.64 -0.20
N ILE A 38 14.42 -0.10 -1.20
CA ILE A 38 15.15 -0.45 -2.43
C ILE A 38 15.11 0.66 -3.49
N ASN A 39 14.12 1.55 -3.39
CA ASN A 39 13.95 2.73 -4.22
C ASN A 39 13.08 3.75 -3.47
N THR A 40 12.90 4.93 -4.07
CA THR A 40 12.11 6.02 -3.49
C THR A 40 10.65 5.63 -3.24
N ASP A 41 10.03 4.90 -4.17
CA ASP A 41 8.63 4.48 -4.04
C ASP A 41 8.42 3.53 -2.87
N ALA A 42 9.35 2.59 -2.65
CA ALA A 42 9.30 1.68 -1.50
C ALA A 42 9.38 2.43 -0.16
N ILE A 43 10.14 3.53 -0.09
CA ILE A 43 10.17 4.41 1.08
C ILE A 43 8.81 5.10 1.26
N PHE A 44 8.21 5.61 0.19
CA PHE A 44 6.89 6.27 0.24
C PHE A 44 5.74 5.31 0.59
N LEU A 45 5.95 4.02 0.35
CA LEU A 45 5.00 2.95 0.65
C LEU A 45 5.29 2.24 1.97
N ALA A 46 6.34 2.62 2.71
CA ALA A 46 6.75 1.95 3.94
C ALA A 46 5.69 1.96 5.06
N ASP A 47 4.76 2.92 5.02
CA ASP A 47 3.62 3.01 5.95
C ASP A 47 2.46 2.05 5.60
N THR A 48 2.48 1.44 4.40
CA THR A 48 1.41 0.56 3.90
C THR A 48 1.13 -0.56 4.89
N LYS A 49 -0.14 -0.71 5.27
CA LYS A 49 -0.56 -1.75 6.22
C LYS A 49 -0.95 -3.03 5.51
N ILE A 50 -0.77 -4.17 6.18
CA ILE A 50 -1.31 -5.45 5.76
C ILE A 50 -2.52 -5.74 6.64
N VAL A 51 -3.69 -5.86 6.00
CA VAL A 51 -4.94 -6.24 6.65
C VAL A 51 -5.09 -7.76 6.51
N PRO A 52 -5.31 -8.49 7.62
CA PRO A 52 -5.58 -9.92 7.59
C PRO A 52 -6.78 -10.28 6.71
N TRP A 53 -6.94 -11.56 6.39
CA TRP A 53 -8.09 -12.00 5.61
C TRP A 53 -9.40 -11.81 6.39
N TYR A 54 -10.39 -11.24 5.71
CA TYR A 54 -11.79 -11.15 6.14
C TYR A 54 -12.68 -11.41 4.92
N MET A 55 -13.92 -11.84 5.16
CA MET A 55 -14.89 -12.09 4.08
C MET A 55 -15.13 -10.81 3.25
N PRO A 56 -14.96 -10.82 1.92
CA PRO A 56 -15.28 -9.66 1.08
C PRO A 56 -16.72 -9.19 1.24
N GLY A 57 -16.91 -7.87 1.38
CA GLY A 57 -18.21 -7.25 1.61
C GLY A 57 -18.71 -7.30 3.06
N SER A 58 -17.95 -7.93 3.97
CA SER A 58 -18.25 -7.93 5.40
C SER A 58 -17.96 -6.59 6.07
N LYS A 59 -18.62 -6.35 7.21
CA LYS A 59 -18.37 -5.18 8.05
C LYS A 59 -16.99 -5.25 8.69
N GLU A 60 -16.55 -6.44 9.07
CA GLU A 60 -15.25 -6.71 9.69
C GLU A 60 -14.10 -6.30 8.76
N LEU A 61 -14.20 -6.64 7.46
CA LEU A 61 -13.24 -6.17 6.47
C LEU A 61 -13.23 -4.64 6.37
N ALA A 62 -14.41 -4.01 6.32
CA ALA A 62 -14.50 -2.56 6.19
C ALA A 62 -13.90 -1.84 7.41
N ASP A 63 -14.18 -2.33 8.62
CA ASP A 63 -13.63 -1.78 9.86
C ASP A 63 -12.11 -1.95 9.94
N ALA A 64 -11.60 -3.14 9.59
CA ALA A 64 -10.16 -3.42 9.59
C ALA A 64 -9.40 -2.55 8.56
N VAL A 65 -9.98 -2.33 7.37
CA VAL A 65 -9.42 -1.42 6.37
C VAL A 65 -9.48 0.03 6.85
N GLY A 66 -10.59 0.45 7.44
CA GLY A 66 -10.71 1.78 8.03
C GLY A 66 -9.62 2.03 9.09
N GLU A 67 -9.41 1.09 10.00
CA GLU A 67 -8.37 1.19 11.04
C GLU A 67 -6.97 1.30 10.43
N ALA A 68 -6.65 0.45 9.44
CA ALA A 68 -5.38 0.51 8.73
C ALA A 68 -5.11 1.88 8.07
N LEU A 69 -6.15 2.48 7.47
CA LEU A 69 -6.04 3.76 6.77
C LEU A 69 -5.98 4.98 7.68
N LYS A 70 -6.23 4.85 9.00
CA LYS A 70 -5.94 5.94 9.95
C LYS A 70 -4.45 6.29 9.99
N ALA A 71 -3.59 5.28 9.81
CA ALA A 71 -2.14 5.41 9.89
C ALA A 71 -1.42 5.28 8.54
N SER A 72 -2.14 5.06 7.44
CA SER A 72 -1.57 4.95 6.10
C SER A 72 -2.53 5.43 5.01
N ARG A 73 -2.03 5.69 3.81
CA ARG A 73 -2.85 5.90 2.61
C ARG A 73 -3.03 4.64 1.76
N GLY A 74 -2.45 3.51 2.17
CA GLY A 74 -2.57 2.25 1.46
C GLY A 74 -2.66 1.06 2.40
N ALA A 75 -3.43 0.06 2.00
CA ALA A 75 -3.56 -1.21 2.66
C ALA A 75 -3.52 -2.35 1.64
N ILE A 76 -2.70 -3.37 1.91
CA ILE A 76 -2.76 -4.66 1.23
C ILE A 76 -3.72 -5.55 2.01
N LEU A 77 -4.66 -6.17 1.31
CA LEU A 77 -5.68 -7.05 1.87
C LEU A 77 -5.27 -8.50 1.58
N GLN A 78 -4.91 -9.26 2.61
CA GLN A 78 -4.42 -10.64 2.43
C GLN A 78 -5.43 -11.50 1.65
N CYS A 79 -4.93 -12.22 0.65
CA CYS A 79 -5.71 -13.08 -0.25
C CYS A 79 -6.89 -12.37 -0.97
N HIS A 80 -6.81 -11.05 -1.15
CA HIS A 80 -7.88 -10.26 -1.79
C HIS A 80 -7.35 -9.21 -2.77
N GLY A 81 -6.48 -8.29 -2.35
CA GLY A 81 -6.05 -7.20 -3.22
C GLY A 81 -5.45 -6.03 -2.44
N LEU A 82 -5.75 -4.80 -2.86
CA LEU A 82 -5.31 -3.59 -2.17
C LEU A 82 -6.41 -2.52 -2.12
N MET A 83 -6.26 -1.60 -1.19
CA MET A 83 -7.09 -0.40 -1.03
C MET A 83 -6.18 0.80 -0.82
N THR A 84 -6.42 1.90 -1.54
CA THR A 84 -5.65 3.14 -1.43
C THR A 84 -6.57 4.35 -1.40
N VAL A 85 -6.12 5.43 -0.75
CA VAL A 85 -6.87 6.68 -0.61
C VAL A 85 -6.02 7.91 -0.85
N GLY A 86 -6.62 8.95 -1.44
CA GLY A 86 -5.94 10.15 -1.91
C GLY A 86 -6.78 11.41 -1.72
N LYS A 87 -6.13 12.58 -1.70
CA LYS A 87 -6.84 13.87 -1.75
C LYS A 87 -7.45 14.11 -3.13
N THR A 88 -6.90 13.46 -4.14
CA THR A 88 -7.44 13.41 -5.51
C THR A 88 -7.45 11.98 -6.02
N MET A 89 -8.21 11.73 -7.11
CA MET A 89 -8.18 10.44 -7.81
C MET A 89 -6.78 10.10 -8.33
N ARG A 90 -6.00 11.13 -8.72
CA ARG A 90 -4.61 10.95 -9.15
C ARG A 90 -3.78 10.38 -8.01
N ASP A 91 -3.85 10.94 -6.81
CA ASP A 91 -3.05 10.46 -5.67
C ASP A 91 -3.39 9.00 -5.33
N ALA A 92 -4.69 8.69 -5.23
CA ALA A 92 -5.15 7.33 -4.93
C ALA A 92 -4.69 6.32 -6.00
N ALA A 93 -4.85 6.66 -7.29
CA ALA A 93 -4.42 5.81 -8.39
C ALA A 93 -2.90 5.67 -8.47
N THR A 94 -2.15 6.77 -8.28
CA THR A 94 -0.68 6.76 -8.24
C THR A 94 -0.19 5.80 -7.18
N ARG A 95 -0.72 5.88 -5.95
CA ARG A 95 -0.32 4.98 -4.87
C ARG A 95 -0.66 3.52 -5.17
N ALA A 96 -1.81 3.23 -5.77
CA ALA A 96 -2.17 1.88 -6.21
C ALA A 96 -1.19 1.33 -7.28
N MET A 97 -0.79 2.16 -8.25
CA MET A 97 0.19 1.80 -9.27
C MET A 97 1.58 1.60 -8.67
N MET A 98 2.01 2.45 -7.74
CA MET A 98 3.30 2.30 -7.06
C MET A 98 3.37 1.02 -6.24
N LEU A 99 2.29 0.63 -5.55
CA LEU A 99 2.24 -0.64 -4.81
C LEU A 99 2.49 -1.82 -5.75
N GLU A 100 1.80 -1.84 -6.89
CA GLU A 100 1.95 -2.89 -7.90
C GLU A 100 3.35 -2.89 -8.53
N GLU A 101 3.88 -1.72 -8.91
CA GLU A 101 5.20 -1.60 -9.54
C GLU A 101 6.33 -1.98 -8.56
N THR A 102 6.27 -1.48 -7.32
CA THR A 102 7.28 -1.77 -6.30
C THR A 102 7.27 -3.25 -5.92
N ALA A 103 6.08 -3.86 -5.80
CA ALA A 103 5.96 -5.29 -5.59
C ALA A 103 6.55 -6.09 -6.76
N ARG A 104 6.38 -5.62 -8.01
CA ARG A 104 6.97 -6.23 -9.21
C ARG A 104 8.48 -6.12 -9.24
N ILE A 105 9.04 -4.98 -8.87
CA ILE A 105 10.50 -4.83 -8.72
C ILE A 105 11.03 -5.83 -7.70
N LEU A 106 10.38 -5.96 -6.53
CA LEU A 106 10.80 -6.93 -5.51
C LEU A 106 10.70 -8.38 -5.98
N LEU A 107 9.67 -8.71 -6.78
CA LEU A 107 9.59 -10.02 -7.44
C LEU A 107 10.79 -10.25 -8.37
N TYR A 108 11.12 -9.28 -9.22
CA TYR A 108 12.28 -9.38 -10.11
C TYR A 108 13.61 -9.46 -9.36
N CYS A 109 13.80 -8.68 -8.28
CA CYS A 109 14.98 -8.79 -7.43
C CYS A 109 15.17 -10.21 -6.90
N ARG A 110 14.09 -10.88 -6.47
CA ARG A 110 14.15 -12.27 -6.02
C ARG A 110 14.45 -13.26 -7.13
N GLN A 111 13.91 -13.02 -8.33
CA GLN A 111 14.14 -13.87 -9.49
C GLN A 111 15.57 -13.74 -10.02
N PHE A 112 16.14 -12.54 -10.01
CA PHE A 112 17.54 -12.31 -10.37
C PHE A 112 18.50 -12.87 -9.31
N GLY A 113 18.09 -12.86 -8.04
CA GLY A 113 18.92 -13.27 -6.91
C GLY A 113 19.92 -12.19 -6.49
N GLY A 114 20.75 -12.53 -5.49
CA GLY A 114 21.71 -11.61 -4.88
C GLY A 114 21.15 -10.83 -3.69
N GLU A 115 22.03 -10.12 -2.99
CA GLU A 115 21.65 -9.29 -1.84
C GLU A 115 21.06 -7.95 -2.31
N LEU A 116 19.99 -7.51 -1.64
CA LEU A 116 19.37 -6.22 -1.93
C LEU A 116 20.31 -5.09 -1.50
N THR A 117 20.62 -4.19 -2.43
CA THR A 117 21.21 -2.90 -2.08
C THR A 117 20.11 -1.96 -1.63
N LEU A 118 20.22 -1.45 -0.41
CA LEU A 118 19.24 -0.57 0.21
C LEU A 118 19.71 0.88 0.17
N ILE A 119 18.77 1.81 0.09
CA ILE A 119 19.03 3.23 0.29
C ILE A 119 19.57 3.43 1.72
N PRO A 120 20.70 4.14 1.90
CA PRO A 120 21.27 4.37 3.22
C PRO A 120 20.27 5.03 4.18
N SER A 121 20.29 4.62 5.45
CA SER A 121 19.30 5.03 6.47
C SER A 121 19.21 6.54 6.65
N GLU A 122 20.31 7.28 6.51
CA GLU A 122 20.33 8.73 6.63
C GLU A 122 19.53 9.45 5.53
N TRP A 123 19.29 8.78 4.40
CA TRP A 123 18.45 9.29 3.31
C TRP A 123 17.01 8.81 3.41
N VAL A 124 16.72 7.69 4.09
CA VAL A 124 15.37 7.16 4.23
C VAL A 124 14.45 8.16 4.90
N GLU A 125 14.86 8.74 6.04
CA GLU A 125 14.06 9.74 6.76
C GLU A 125 13.86 11.02 5.95
N ARG A 126 14.91 11.47 5.24
CA ARG A 126 14.85 12.67 4.39
C ARG A 126 13.89 12.47 3.22
N LEU A 127 13.93 11.30 2.59
CA LEU A 127 13.02 10.95 1.50
C LEU A 127 11.60 10.77 1.99
N ALA A 128 11.38 10.12 3.14
CA ALA A 128 10.05 9.93 3.73
C ALA A 128 9.29 11.26 3.94
N ALA A 129 9.99 12.36 4.22
CA ALA A 129 9.39 13.69 4.32
C ALA A 129 8.74 14.18 3.01
N PHE A 130 9.15 13.66 1.84
CA PHE A 130 8.54 13.96 0.54
C PHE A 130 7.35 13.04 0.20
N ALA A 131 7.10 11.99 0.98
CA ALA A 131 5.98 11.07 0.72
C ALA A 131 4.61 11.75 0.77
N THR A 132 4.49 12.93 1.40
CA THR A 132 3.24 13.72 1.43
C THR A 132 2.79 14.25 0.08
N PHE A 133 3.65 14.21 -0.95
CA PHE A 133 3.33 14.62 -2.32
C PHE A 133 2.77 13.48 -3.18
N VAL A 134 2.62 12.27 -2.60
CA VAL A 134 2.26 11.04 -3.33
C VAL A 134 1.08 10.30 -2.68
#